data_AF-A0AAV9BZU4-F1
#
_entry.id   AF-A0AAV9BZU4-F1
#
_cell.length_a   1.000
_cell.length_b   1.000
_cell.length_c   1.000
_cell.angle_alpha   90.00
_cell.angle_beta   90.00
_cell.angle_gamma   90.00
#
_symmetry.space_group_name_H-M   'P 1'
#
loop_
_entity.id
_entity.type
_entity.pdbx_description
1 polymer ?
#
loop_
_entity_poly.entity_id
_entity_poly.type
_entity_poly.pdbx_seq_one_letter_code
_entity_poly.pdbx_strand_id
1 'polypeptide(L)' 'MRKLGRPTAHRLSMLRTMVSQLVKHERIETTVAKAKELRRVADQMVEPGKR' A
#
# COMPACT_ATOMS: atom_id res chain seq x y z
N MET A 1 0.19 12.09 0.94
CA MET A 1 0.05 10.86 1.75
C MET A 1 -0.84 11.18 2.94
N ARG A 2 -2.06 10.63 3.00
CA ARG A 2 -2.99 10.85 4.11
C ARG A 2 -2.39 10.29 5.41
N LYS A 3 -2.60 10.98 6.54
CA LYS A 3 -2.05 10.55 7.84
C LYS A 3 -2.74 9.28 8.39
N LEU A 4 -3.95 8.95 7.90
CA LEU A 4 -4.73 7.76 8.29
C LEU A 4 -4.90 7.58 9.81
N GLY A 5 -4.78 8.68 10.58
CA GLY A 5 -4.80 8.68 12.04
C GLY A 5 -3.65 7.91 12.70
N ARG A 6 -2.52 7.68 12.00
CA ARG A 6 -1.43 6.80 12.47
C ARG A 6 -0.07 7.51 12.47
N PRO A 7 0.82 7.21 13.45
CA PRO A 7 2.21 7.61 13.41
C PRO A 7 2.89 7.14 12.12
N THR A 8 3.89 7.90 11.66
CA THR A 8 4.56 7.63 10.37
C THR A 8 5.15 6.23 10.28
N ALA A 9 5.84 5.77 11.33
CA ALA A 9 6.42 4.42 11.36
C ALA A 9 5.37 3.32 11.18
N HIS A 10 4.26 3.40 11.92
CA HIS A 10 3.18 2.43 11.84
C HIS A 10 2.47 2.47 10.47
N ARG A 11 2.26 3.68 9.90
CA ARG A 11 1.67 3.83 8.56
C ARG A 11 2.52 3.19 7.48
N LEU A 12 3.84 3.37 7.53
CA LEU A 12 4.77 2.76 6.56
C LEU A 12 4.77 1.23 6.67
N SER A 13 4.82 0.69 7.88
CA SER A 13 4.72 -0.76 8.11
C SER A 13 3.41 -1.33 7.56
N MET A 14 2.27 -0.70 7.90
CA MET A 14 0.94 -1.12 7.42
C MET A 14 0.86 -1.12 5.89
N LEU A 15 1.37 -0.09 5.20
CA LEU A 15 1.34 -0.02 3.74
C LEU A 15 2.19 -1.12 3.10
N ARG A 16 3.38 -1.41 3.65
CA ARG A 16 4.23 -2.51 3.17
C ARG A 16 3.52 -3.85 3.28
N THR A 17 2.92 -4.14 4.43
CA THR A 17 2.14 -5.37 4.62
C THR A 17 0.98 -5.48 3.64
N MET A 18 0.24 -4.39 3.41
CA MET A 18 -0.88 -4.38 2.46
C MET A 18 -0.41 -4.60 1.02
N VAL A 19 0.76 -4.07 0.62
CA VAL A 19 1.32 -4.37 -0.72
C VAL A 19 1.67 -5.85 -0.82
N SER A 20 2.34 -6.43 0.18
CA SER A 20 2.65 -7.87 0.17
C SER A 20 1.40 -8.73 0.10
N GLN A 21 0.32 -8.35 0.79
CA GLN A 21 -0.98 -9.02 0.70
C GLN A 21 -1.61 -8.86 -0.68
N LEU A 22 -1.55 -7.67 -1.28
CA LEU A 22 -2.06 -7.43 -2.62
C LEU A 22 -1.33 -8.28 -3.67
N VAL A 23 -0.02 -8.42 -3.57
CA VAL A 23 0.78 -9.27 -4.48
C VAL A 23 0.44 -10.74 -4.26
N LYS A 24 0.27 -11.19 -3.01
CA LYS A 24 -0.01 -12.60 -2.69
C LYS A 24 -1.43 -13.05 -3.09
N HIS A 25 -2.41 -12.18 -2.92
CA HIS A 25 -3.82 -12.52 -3.06
C HIS A 25 -4.48 -11.93 -4.32
N GLU A 26 -3.73 -11.16 -5.11
CA GLU A 26 -4.14 -10.44 -6.33
C GLU A 26 -5.25 -9.40 -6.16
N ARG A 27 -6.03 -9.49 -5.08
CA ARG A 27 -7.09 -8.56 -4.71
C ARG A 27 -7.22 -8.51 -3.18
N ILE A 28 -7.40 -7.31 -2.63
CA ILE A 28 -7.73 -7.11 -1.22
C ILE A 28 -8.89 -6.12 -1.09
N GLU A 29 -9.71 -6.30 -0.06
CA GLU A 29 -10.77 -5.36 0.31
C GLU A 29 -10.30 -4.47 1.46
N THR A 30 -10.45 -3.16 1.31
CA THR A 30 -10.02 -2.18 2.32
C THR A 30 -10.80 -0.88 2.19
N THR A 31 -10.58 0.06 3.11
CA THR A 31 -11.25 1.36 3.05
C THR A 31 -10.73 2.20 1.88
N VAL A 32 -11.61 3.01 1.28
CA VAL A 32 -11.27 3.88 0.13
C VAL A 32 -10.03 4.75 0.42
N ALA A 33 -9.90 5.27 1.64
CA ALA A 33 -8.76 6.08 2.04
C ALA A 33 -7.44 5.28 2.05
N LYS A 34 -7.45 4.02 2.52
CA LYS A 34 -6.27 3.15 2.49
C LYS A 34 -5.94 2.70 1.07
N ALA A 35 -6.94 2.36 0.27
CA ALA A 35 -6.76 1.94 -1.13
C ALA A 35 -6.07 3.04 -1.97
N LYS A 36 -6.50 4.30 -1.83
CA LYS A 36 -5.88 5.44 -2.54
C LYS A 36 -4.40 5.63 -2.19
N GLU A 37 -4.01 5.39 -0.94
CA GLU A 37 -2.62 5.47 -0.51
C GLU A 37 -1.80 4.26 -0.94
N LEU A 38 -2.40 3.06 -0.84
CA LEU A 38 -1.78 1.80 -1.26
C LEU A 38 -1.42 1.82 -2.74
N ARG A 39 -2.31 2.34 -3.60
CA ARG A 39 -2.08 2.45 -5.05
C ARG A 39 -0.74 3.11 -5.37
N ARG A 40 -0.45 4.27 -4.75
CA ARG A 40 0.80 4.99 -5.00
C ARG A 40 2.04 4.17 -4.64
N VAL A 41 1.97 3.38 -3.56
CA VAL A 41 3.09 2.54 -3.10
C VAL A 41 3.23 1.30 -3.98
N ALA A 42 2.11 0.67 -4.36
CA ALA A 42 2.11 -0.50 -5.23
C ALA A 42 2.65 -0.16 -6.64
N ASP A 43 2.22 0.96 -7.23
CA ASP A 43 2.68 1.40 -8.54
C ASP A 43 4.22 1.60 -8.56
N GLN A 44 4.76 2.25 -7.52
CA GLN A 44 6.21 2.45 -7.35
C GLN A 44 7.00 1.15 -7.13
N MET A 45 6.37 0.09 -6.63
CA MET A 45 7.02 -1.21 -6.44
C MET A 45 7.01 -2.06 -7.72
N VAL A 46 6.02 -1.88 -8.59
CA VAL A 46 5.92 -2.62 -9.86
C VAL A 46 6.79 -1.98 -10.94
N GLU A 47 6.95 -0.66 -10.94
CA GLU A 47 7.70 0.07 -11.97
C GLU A 47 9.17 -0.37 -12.14
N PRO A 48 9.95 -0.63 -11.07
CA PRO A 48 11.30 -1.18 -11.19
C PRO A 48 11.35 -2.59 -11.79
N GLY A 49 10.32 -3.42 -11.58
CA GLY A 49 10.26 -4.77 -12.12
C GLY A 49 9.91 -4.85 -13.60
N LYS A 50 9.56 -3.72 -14.23
CA LYS A 50 9.26 -3.62 -15.67
C LYS A 50 10.45 -3.11 -16.51
N ARG A 51 11.57 -2.74 -15.88
CA ARG A 51 12.84 -2.44 -16.55
C ARG A 51 13.73 -3.67 -16.50
#